data_AF-A0A8E2JKR2-F1
#
_entry.id   AF-A0A8E2JKR2-F1
#
_cell.length_a   1.000
_cell.length_b   1.000
_cell.length_c   1.000
_cell.angle_alpha   90.00
_cell.angle_beta   90.00
_cell.angle_gamma   90.00
#
_symmetry.space_group_name_H-M   'P 1'
#
loop_
_entity.id
_entity.type
_entity.pdbx_description
1 polymer ?
#
loop_
_entity_poly.entity_id
_entity_poly.type
_entity_poly.pdbx_seq_one_letter_code
_entity_poly.pdbx_strand_id
1 'polypeptide(L)'
;MAVDTQKTLLFCAAAAVRLLLFTVFPSLPSLLGGRVEISTPVTSFKTLQEGLFLYSHNVSPYDGGVYHQAPLLLPLFSLLPNPSIYPFATNLLYTVIDLLGANSLMQIAESCQSTSPRLFTSPRKDLRWSNIAIGASFLFNPLTIATCIARPTSALANFFILTSIAKAVQGASITSVLALSFASYISLHPVLLFPPVLILCYDVRATQLKMAPSPLKFAFIHISGLVIALSALLCLSFLLTGSWEFLAATYGVRLLLPDLTPNVGLWWYFFTEMFDSFREFFLGVFWLHMASYVGGLMFRLRRQPLFVIATLLGIFAIFQPYPSIADTALYLAFVPLYRHVFPLMQYSFLASSTLLYASFLGPAFYYLWIYAGSGNANFFYAITLVWSLGLSVIVGDSLYAVLRDEWEVERPEMRGKEVRRIV
;
A
#
# COMPACT_ATOMS: atom_id res chain seq x y z
N MET A 1 -22.52 16.49 -19.84
CA MET A 1 -21.16 16.26 -19.32
C MET A 1 -20.32 15.77 -20.49
N ALA A 2 -19.36 16.57 -20.97
CA ALA A 2 -18.41 16.06 -21.96
C ALA A 2 -17.60 14.95 -21.28
N VAL A 3 -17.70 13.72 -21.80
CA VAL A 3 -16.84 12.62 -21.35
C VAL A 3 -15.40 13.06 -21.63
N ASP A 4 -14.54 13.04 -20.60
CA ASP A 4 -13.11 13.32 -20.79
C ASP A 4 -12.51 12.19 -21.63
N THR A 5 -12.42 12.43 -22.93
CA THR A 5 -11.97 11.46 -23.93
C THR A 5 -10.61 10.87 -23.59
N GLN A 6 -9.71 11.66 -22.99
CA GLN A 6 -8.36 11.19 -22.63
C GLN A 6 -8.40 10.23 -21.44
N LYS A 7 -9.19 10.56 -20.41
CA LYS A 7 -9.41 9.67 -19.27
C LYS A 7 -10.08 8.37 -19.69
N THR A 8 -11.10 8.43 -20.54
CA THR A 8 -11.77 7.22 -21.05
C THR A 8 -10.81 6.36 -21.87
N LEU A 9 -10.02 6.95 -22.77
CA LEU A 9 -9.02 6.22 -23.55
C LEU A 9 -7.99 5.54 -22.65
N LEU A 10 -7.48 6.25 -21.64
CA LEU A 10 -6.54 5.70 -20.66
C LEU A 10 -7.11 4.47 -19.94
N PHE A 11 -8.36 4.57 -19.44
CA PHE A 11 -9.00 3.49 -18.70
C PHE A 11 -9.31 2.30 -19.59
N CYS A 12 -9.82 2.53 -20.81
CA CYS A 12 -10.06 1.49 -21.79
C CYS A 12 -8.76 0.77 -22.20
N ALA A 13 -7.68 1.51 -22.45
CA ALA A 13 -6.38 0.93 -22.77
C ALA A 13 -5.83 0.08 -21.61
N ALA A 14 -5.89 0.60 -20.39
CA ALA A 14 -5.42 -0.12 -19.20
C ALA A 14 -6.24 -1.39 -18.92
N ALA A 15 -7.56 -1.34 -19.13
CA ALA A 15 -8.44 -2.51 -19.04
C ALA A 15 -8.13 -3.54 -20.13
N ALA A 16 -7.98 -3.08 -21.37
CA ALA A 16 -7.67 -3.93 -22.50
C ALA A 16 -6.34 -4.67 -22.31
N VAL A 17 -5.29 -3.98 -21.83
CA VAL A 17 -3.99 -4.62 -21.53
C VAL A 17 -4.15 -5.73 -20.50
N ARG A 18 -4.85 -5.49 -19.38
CA ARG A 18 -5.05 -6.52 -18.34
C ARG A 18 -5.84 -7.72 -18.85
N LEU A 19 -6.98 -7.45 -19.49
CA LEU A 19 -7.85 -8.49 -20.04
C LEU A 19 -7.15 -9.29 -21.14
N LEU A 20 -6.36 -8.64 -22.00
CA LEU A 20 -5.54 -9.30 -23.01
C LEU A 20 -4.47 -10.19 -22.37
N LEU A 21 -3.78 -9.72 -21.33
CA LEU A 21 -2.78 -10.54 -20.63
C LEU A 21 -3.43 -11.77 -19.98
N PHE A 22 -4.60 -11.64 -19.38
CA PHE A 22 -5.35 -12.77 -18.84
C PHE A 22 -5.79 -13.79 -19.91
N THR A 23 -6.18 -13.33 -21.10
CA THR A 23 -6.71 -14.21 -22.16
C THR A 23 -5.60 -14.84 -23.00
N VAL A 24 -4.56 -14.08 -23.35
CA VAL A 24 -3.44 -14.56 -24.18
C VAL A 24 -2.49 -15.43 -23.37
N PHE A 25 -2.32 -15.16 -22.07
CA PHE A 25 -1.42 -15.91 -21.18
C PHE A 25 -2.19 -16.48 -19.97
N PRO A 26 -3.01 -17.54 -20.16
CA PRO A 26 -3.86 -18.09 -19.10
C PRO A 26 -3.08 -18.70 -17.91
N SER A 27 -1.80 -19.04 -18.10
CA SER A 27 -0.90 -19.50 -17.04
C SER A 27 -0.28 -18.35 -16.22
N LEU A 28 -0.40 -17.11 -16.66
CA LEU A 28 0.22 -15.96 -16.00
C LEU A 28 -0.31 -15.71 -14.58
N PRO A 29 -1.62 -15.84 -14.29
CA PRO A 29 -2.12 -15.69 -12.93
C PRO A 29 -1.57 -16.72 -11.94
N SER A 30 -1.43 -17.98 -12.35
CA SER A 30 -0.86 -19.02 -11.48
C SER A 30 0.65 -18.87 -11.33
N LEU A 31 1.35 -18.51 -12.41
CA LEU A 31 2.78 -18.22 -12.38
C LEU A 31 3.09 -17.07 -11.43
N LEU A 32 2.43 -15.91 -11.61
CA LEU A 32 2.66 -14.72 -10.78
C LEU A 32 2.11 -14.91 -9.36
N GLY A 33 0.98 -15.59 -9.19
CA GLY A 33 0.43 -15.92 -7.87
C GLY A 33 1.30 -16.87 -7.04
N GLY A 34 2.23 -17.60 -7.67
CA GLY A 34 3.24 -18.43 -7.01
C GLY A 34 4.56 -17.72 -6.70
N ARG A 35 4.71 -16.44 -7.09
CA ARG A 35 5.91 -15.65 -6.82
C ARG A 35 5.85 -15.03 -5.42
N VAL A 36 6.86 -15.29 -4.61
CA VAL A 36 7.00 -14.78 -3.24
C VAL A 36 7.08 -13.26 -3.16
N GLU A 37 7.46 -12.62 -4.26
CA GLU A 37 7.52 -11.16 -4.37
C GLU A 37 6.13 -10.52 -4.49
N ILE A 38 5.15 -11.27 -4.99
CA ILE A 38 3.81 -10.77 -5.33
C ILE A 38 2.74 -11.27 -4.36
N SER A 39 2.88 -12.51 -3.92
CA SER A 39 1.90 -13.26 -3.16
C SER A 39 2.52 -13.72 -1.86
N THR A 40 1.99 -13.23 -0.74
CA THR A 40 2.47 -13.59 0.61
C THR A 40 1.50 -14.57 1.27
N PRO A 41 1.91 -15.28 2.33
CA PRO A 41 1.02 -16.21 3.04
C PRO A 41 -0.30 -15.59 3.48
N VAL A 42 -0.27 -14.29 3.81
CA VAL A 42 -1.41 -13.53 4.32
C VAL A 42 -2.20 -12.76 3.25
N THR A 43 -1.84 -12.85 1.96
CA THR A 43 -2.51 -12.12 0.86
C THR A 43 -2.80 -12.97 -0.38
N SER A 44 -2.27 -14.20 -0.45
CA SER A 44 -2.30 -15.04 -1.64
C SER A 44 -3.72 -15.35 -2.16
N PHE A 45 -3.92 -15.26 -3.46
CA PHE A 45 -5.17 -15.71 -4.07
C PHE A 45 -5.37 -17.23 -3.91
N LYS A 46 -4.27 -18.00 -3.89
CA LYS A 46 -4.33 -19.46 -3.73
C LYS A 46 -4.89 -19.85 -2.37
N THR A 47 -4.45 -19.20 -1.29
CA THR A 47 -4.98 -19.47 0.05
C THR A 47 -6.42 -18.97 0.20
N LEU A 48 -6.81 -17.92 -0.52
CA LEU A 48 -8.21 -17.50 -0.62
C LEU A 48 -9.09 -18.56 -1.32
N GLN A 49 -8.62 -19.18 -2.41
CA GLN A 49 -9.35 -20.26 -3.07
C GLN A 49 -9.52 -21.48 -2.16
N GLU A 50 -8.49 -21.83 -1.39
CA GLU A 50 -8.58 -22.90 -0.38
C GLU A 50 -9.59 -22.54 0.72
N GLY A 51 -9.52 -21.32 1.25
CA GLY A 51 -10.48 -20.84 2.25
C GLY A 51 -11.92 -20.84 1.72
N LEU A 52 -12.14 -20.47 0.46
CA LEU A 52 -13.43 -20.55 -0.21
C LEU A 52 -13.92 -21.99 -0.37
N PHE A 53 -13.02 -22.91 -0.72
CA PHE A 53 -13.34 -24.32 -0.83
C PHE A 53 -13.83 -24.88 0.52
N LEU A 54 -13.08 -24.64 1.61
CA LEU A 54 -13.48 -25.04 2.96
C LEU A 54 -14.82 -24.40 3.38
N TYR A 55 -14.94 -23.08 3.18
CA TYR A 55 -16.16 -22.32 3.48
C TYR A 55 -17.38 -22.89 2.76
N SER A 56 -17.26 -23.25 1.47
CA SER A 56 -18.36 -23.83 0.68
C SER A 56 -18.78 -25.23 1.12
N HIS A 57 -17.92 -25.95 1.84
CA HIS A 57 -18.20 -27.27 2.40
C HIS A 57 -18.56 -27.22 3.90
N ASN A 58 -18.87 -26.02 4.43
CA ASN A 58 -19.17 -25.80 5.85
C ASN A 58 -18.04 -26.25 6.80
N VAL A 59 -16.80 -26.21 6.32
CA VAL A 59 -15.61 -26.41 7.14
C VAL A 59 -15.02 -25.05 7.46
N SER A 60 -14.67 -24.82 8.73
CA SER A 60 -14.01 -23.57 9.13
C SER A 60 -12.71 -23.38 8.34
N PRO A 61 -12.57 -22.27 7.59
CA PRO A 61 -11.34 -21.98 6.86
C PRO A 61 -10.12 -21.78 7.77
N TYR A 62 -10.35 -21.51 9.06
CA TYR A 62 -9.31 -21.15 10.02
C TYR A 62 -8.75 -22.35 10.81
N ASP A 63 -9.37 -23.52 10.74
CA ASP A 63 -8.95 -24.71 11.51
C ASP A 63 -7.66 -25.34 10.97
N GLY A 64 -7.36 -25.15 9.68
CA GLY A 64 -6.23 -25.80 9.00
C GLY A 64 -4.94 -24.98 8.95
N GLY A 65 -4.92 -23.75 9.49
CA GLY A 65 -3.72 -22.89 9.50
C GLY A 65 -3.24 -22.39 8.12
N VAL A 66 -4.03 -22.57 7.05
CA VAL A 66 -3.67 -22.15 5.68
C VAL A 66 -4.28 -20.79 5.29
N TYR A 67 -5.46 -20.46 5.83
CA TYR A 67 -6.18 -19.23 5.51
C TYR A 67 -5.95 -18.15 6.57
N HIS A 68 -5.28 -17.07 6.18
CA HIS A 68 -4.90 -15.95 7.07
C HIS A 68 -5.51 -14.61 6.65
N GLN A 69 -6.64 -14.65 5.96
CA GLN A 69 -7.27 -13.46 5.38
C GLN A 69 -8.63 -13.20 6.01
N ALA A 70 -9.15 -11.98 5.83
CA ALA A 70 -10.34 -11.53 6.53
C ALA A 70 -11.61 -12.33 6.15
N PRO A 71 -12.47 -12.73 7.12
CA PRO A 71 -13.62 -13.59 6.87
C PRO A 71 -14.58 -13.08 5.78
N LEU A 72 -14.87 -11.78 5.75
CA LEU A 72 -15.84 -11.20 4.81
C LEU A 72 -15.39 -11.24 3.35
N LEU A 73 -14.12 -11.59 3.07
CA LEU A 73 -13.68 -11.89 1.71
C LEU A 73 -14.31 -13.19 1.18
N LEU A 74 -14.61 -14.16 2.05
CA LEU A 74 -15.19 -15.45 1.66
C LEU A 74 -16.58 -15.28 1.02
N PRO A 75 -17.57 -14.63 1.66
CA PRO A 75 -18.87 -14.40 1.03
C PRO A 75 -18.77 -13.45 -0.16
N LEU A 76 -17.83 -12.50 -0.17
CA LEU A 76 -17.63 -11.62 -1.32
C LEU A 76 -17.21 -12.41 -2.57
N PHE A 77 -16.26 -13.34 -2.41
CA PHE A 77 -15.74 -14.14 -3.52
C PHE A 77 -16.59 -15.38 -3.83
N SER A 78 -17.41 -15.88 -2.90
CA SER A 78 -18.37 -16.96 -3.19
C SER A 78 -19.50 -16.52 -4.14
N LEU A 79 -19.77 -15.21 -4.25
CA LEU A 79 -20.67 -14.64 -5.25
C LEU A 79 -20.13 -14.72 -6.68
N LEU A 80 -18.82 -14.97 -6.85
CA LEU A 80 -18.19 -15.10 -8.16
C LEU A 80 -18.16 -16.57 -8.61
N PRO A 81 -18.26 -16.83 -9.92
CA PRO A 81 -17.99 -18.15 -10.48
C PRO A 81 -16.61 -18.68 -10.08
N ASN A 82 -16.48 -20.01 -9.97
CA ASN A 82 -15.21 -20.64 -9.64
C ASN A 82 -14.12 -20.21 -10.64
N PRO A 83 -13.04 -19.52 -10.19
CA PRO A 83 -12.03 -18.94 -11.07
C PRO A 83 -11.19 -19.99 -11.81
N SER A 84 -11.18 -21.25 -11.37
CA SER A 84 -10.50 -22.34 -12.08
C SER A 84 -11.27 -22.79 -13.33
N ILE A 85 -12.58 -22.51 -13.41
CA ILE A 85 -13.45 -22.89 -14.53
C ILE A 85 -13.83 -21.64 -15.35
N TYR A 86 -14.28 -20.59 -14.66
CA TYR A 86 -14.75 -19.34 -15.25
C TYR A 86 -13.97 -18.13 -14.69
N PRO A 87 -12.70 -17.93 -15.08
CA PRO A 87 -11.81 -16.92 -14.50
C PRO A 87 -12.21 -15.47 -14.82
N PHE A 88 -13.04 -15.26 -15.85
CA PHE A 88 -13.33 -13.92 -16.39
C PHE A 88 -13.89 -12.96 -15.34
N ALA A 89 -14.83 -13.41 -14.50
CA ALA A 89 -15.45 -12.56 -13.48
C ALA A 89 -14.42 -12.06 -12.45
N THR A 90 -13.55 -12.95 -11.98
CA THR A 90 -12.46 -12.58 -11.07
C THR A 90 -11.44 -11.67 -11.76
N ASN A 91 -11.04 -11.98 -12.99
CA ASN A 91 -10.10 -11.15 -13.76
C ASN A 91 -10.64 -9.74 -14.01
N LEU A 92 -11.94 -9.63 -14.30
CA LEU A 92 -12.64 -8.37 -14.44
C LEU A 92 -12.70 -7.61 -13.11
N LEU A 93 -12.98 -8.30 -11.99
CA LEU A 93 -12.99 -7.68 -10.65
C LEU A 93 -11.65 -7.00 -10.35
N TYR A 94 -10.52 -7.70 -10.51
CA TYR A 94 -9.19 -7.12 -10.26
C TYR A 94 -8.84 -5.99 -11.22
N THR A 95 -9.26 -6.11 -12.49
CA THR A 95 -9.12 -5.03 -13.47
C THR A 95 -9.90 -3.78 -13.02
N VAL A 96 -11.14 -3.95 -12.56
CA VAL A 96 -11.97 -2.84 -12.07
C VAL A 96 -11.38 -2.23 -10.80
N ILE A 97 -10.86 -3.03 -9.87
CA ILE A 97 -10.20 -2.55 -8.65
C ILE A 97 -9.04 -1.61 -8.99
N ASP A 98 -8.18 -2.00 -9.94
CA ASP A 98 -7.08 -1.16 -10.41
C ASP A 98 -7.57 0.16 -11.03
N LEU A 99 -8.60 0.11 -11.88
CA LEU A 99 -9.17 1.31 -12.51
C LEU A 99 -9.79 2.25 -11.45
N LEU A 100 -10.48 1.70 -10.46
CA LEU A 100 -11.03 2.47 -9.35
C LEU A 100 -9.93 3.08 -8.48
N GLY A 101 -8.87 2.33 -8.20
CA GLY A 101 -7.66 2.82 -7.52
C GLY A 101 -7.01 3.98 -8.29
N ALA A 102 -6.83 3.83 -9.60
CA ALA A 102 -6.30 4.87 -10.47
C ALA A 102 -7.18 6.12 -10.45
N ASN A 103 -8.51 5.95 -10.51
CA ASN A 103 -9.44 7.07 -10.40
C ASN A 103 -9.32 7.80 -9.06
N SER A 104 -9.19 7.07 -7.95
CA SER A 104 -8.93 7.66 -6.63
C SER A 104 -7.60 8.43 -6.61
N LEU A 105 -6.54 7.86 -7.19
CA LEU A 105 -5.24 8.53 -7.30
C LEU A 105 -5.31 9.82 -8.15
N MET A 106 -6.04 9.80 -9.26
CA MET A 106 -6.28 10.99 -10.08
C MET A 106 -7.00 12.08 -9.30
N GLN A 107 -8.01 11.72 -8.48
CA GLN A 107 -8.69 12.67 -7.59
C GLN A 107 -7.74 13.26 -6.54
N ILE A 108 -6.80 12.47 -6.02
CA ILE A 108 -5.75 12.96 -5.12
C ILE A 108 -4.87 13.98 -5.85
N ALA A 109 -4.45 13.70 -7.07
CA ALA A 109 -3.65 14.62 -7.89
C ALA A 109 -4.39 15.93 -8.20
N GLU A 110 -5.67 15.85 -8.58
CA GLU A 110 -6.52 17.01 -8.88
C GLU A 110 -6.71 17.94 -7.67
N SER A 111 -6.71 17.39 -6.45
CA SER A 111 -6.91 18.16 -5.21
C SER A 111 -5.81 19.18 -4.90
N CYS A 112 -4.65 19.05 -5.55
CA CYS A 112 -3.46 19.88 -5.35
C CYS A 112 -2.93 19.91 -3.90
N GLN A 113 -3.38 18.98 -3.04
CA GLN A 113 -2.92 18.90 -1.64
C GLN A 113 -1.44 18.49 -1.52
N SER A 114 -0.82 17.96 -2.57
CA SER A 114 0.62 17.68 -2.59
C SER A 114 1.48 18.92 -2.77
N THR A 115 0.98 19.96 -3.47
CA THR A 115 1.75 21.19 -3.77
C THR A 115 1.31 22.38 -2.93
N SER A 116 0.03 22.46 -2.59
CA SER A 116 -0.60 23.62 -1.94
C SER A 116 -1.58 23.18 -0.84
N PRO A 117 -1.13 22.44 0.19
CA PRO A 117 -1.97 22.17 1.36
C PRO A 117 -2.33 23.44 2.13
N ARG A 118 -3.24 23.35 3.10
CA ARG A 118 -3.73 24.53 3.86
C ARG A 118 -2.61 25.35 4.54
N LEU A 119 -1.57 24.68 5.03
CA LEU A 119 -0.53 25.29 5.89
C LEU A 119 0.81 25.53 5.19
N PHE A 120 0.91 25.19 3.90
CA PHE A 120 2.12 25.30 3.12
C PHE A 120 1.79 25.41 1.63
N THR A 121 2.59 26.15 0.88
CA THR A 121 2.49 26.16 -0.59
C THR A 121 3.89 26.15 -1.15
N SER A 122 4.17 25.15 -1.97
CA SER A 122 5.48 24.98 -2.59
C SER A 122 5.79 26.16 -3.53
N PRO A 123 7.03 26.68 -3.52
CA PRO A 123 7.49 27.68 -4.48
C PRO A 123 7.63 27.09 -5.90
N ARG A 124 7.48 25.77 -6.04
CA ARG A 124 7.52 24.99 -7.28
C ARG A 124 6.18 24.35 -7.62
N LYS A 125 5.06 24.84 -7.05
CA LYS A 125 3.72 24.26 -7.22
C LYS A 125 3.29 24.03 -8.68
N ASP A 126 3.81 24.85 -9.60
CA ASP A 126 3.48 24.76 -11.03
C ASP A 126 4.19 23.58 -11.73
N LEU A 127 5.28 23.06 -11.14
CA LEU A 127 5.99 21.87 -11.61
C LEU A 127 5.27 20.59 -11.16
N ARG A 128 4.13 20.31 -11.78
CA ARG A 128 3.30 19.14 -11.50
C ARG A 128 3.02 18.33 -12.75
N TRP A 129 2.76 17.04 -12.57
CA TRP A 129 2.18 16.22 -13.62
C TRP A 129 0.67 16.33 -13.62
N SER A 130 0.05 16.12 -14.79
CA SER A 130 -1.40 16.04 -14.87
C SER A 130 -1.91 14.80 -14.12
N ASN A 131 -3.15 14.89 -13.64
CA ASN A 131 -3.90 13.75 -13.12
C ASN A 131 -3.87 12.55 -14.08
N ILE A 132 -4.03 12.77 -15.40
CA ILE A 132 -3.97 11.72 -16.42
C ILE A 132 -2.58 11.06 -16.45
N ALA A 133 -1.50 11.84 -16.41
CA ALA A 133 -0.14 11.30 -16.40
C ALA A 133 0.13 10.47 -15.12
N ILE A 134 -0.40 10.90 -13.97
CA ILE A 134 -0.29 10.17 -12.70
C ILE A 134 -1.14 8.89 -12.73
N GLY A 135 -2.35 8.95 -13.29
CA GLY A 135 -3.19 7.76 -13.50
C GLY A 135 -2.52 6.76 -14.44
N ALA A 136 -1.89 7.24 -15.53
CA ALA A 136 -1.15 6.42 -16.48
C ALA A 136 0.09 5.78 -15.84
N SER A 137 0.86 6.53 -15.05
CA SER A 137 2.03 5.98 -14.37
C SER A 137 1.66 4.87 -13.39
N PHE A 138 0.50 4.95 -12.73
CA PHE A 138 -0.01 3.87 -11.88
C PHE A 138 -0.53 2.67 -12.69
N LEU A 139 -1.37 2.91 -13.71
CA LEU A 139 -2.05 1.85 -14.47
C LEU A 139 -1.11 1.04 -15.35
N PHE A 140 -0.03 1.65 -15.84
CA PHE A 140 0.99 1.00 -16.67
C PHE A 140 2.28 0.68 -15.92
N ASN A 141 2.31 0.84 -14.58
CA ASN A 141 3.40 0.34 -13.76
C ASN A 141 3.44 -1.20 -13.84
N PRO A 142 4.59 -1.83 -14.21
CA PRO A 142 4.71 -3.28 -14.25
C PRO A 142 4.35 -3.97 -12.93
N LEU A 143 4.64 -3.32 -11.79
CA LEU A 143 4.29 -3.86 -10.47
C LEU A 143 2.77 -3.89 -10.27
N THR A 144 2.06 -2.82 -10.63
CA THR A 144 0.59 -2.76 -10.57
C THR A 144 -0.04 -3.82 -11.48
N ILE A 145 0.46 -3.95 -12.71
CA ILE A 145 -0.02 -4.97 -13.66
C ILE A 145 0.22 -6.37 -13.11
N ALA A 146 1.42 -6.66 -12.60
CA ALA A 146 1.74 -7.96 -12.03
C ALA A 146 0.87 -8.29 -10.80
N THR A 147 0.65 -7.31 -9.91
CA THR A 147 -0.29 -7.44 -8.79
C THR A 147 -1.71 -7.74 -9.28
N CYS A 148 -2.23 -7.00 -10.26
CA CYS A 148 -3.57 -7.25 -10.81
C CYS A 148 -3.73 -8.69 -11.33
N ILE A 149 -2.71 -9.20 -12.03
CA ILE A 149 -2.76 -10.52 -12.65
C ILE A 149 -2.60 -11.65 -11.61
N ALA A 150 -1.75 -11.45 -10.60
CA ALA A 150 -1.57 -12.39 -9.49
C ALA A 150 -2.78 -12.46 -8.55
N ARG A 151 -3.63 -11.41 -8.55
CA ARG A 151 -4.88 -11.31 -7.79
C ARG A 151 -4.72 -11.42 -6.25
N PRO A 152 -3.67 -10.87 -5.61
CA PRO A 152 -3.58 -10.92 -4.15
C PRO A 152 -4.62 -9.99 -3.52
N THR A 153 -5.06 -10.30 -2.29
CA THR A 153 -6.05 -9.47 -1.59
C THR A 153 -5.50 -8.13 -1.11
N SER A 154 -4.17 -7.93 -1.16
CA SER A 154 -3.54 -6.61 -0.98
C SER A 154 -4.01 -5.59 -2.03
N ALA A 155 -4.41 -6.01 -3.23
CA ALA A 155 -4.98 -5.11 -4.24
C ALA A 155 -6.28 -4.44 -3.74
N LEU A 156 -7.13 -5.18 -3.02
CA LEU A 156 -8.35 -4.66 -2.40
C LEU A 156 -8.03 -3.65 -1.30
N ALA A 157 -7.08 -4.00 -0.41
CA ALA A 157 -6.63 -3.09 0.64
C ALA A 157 -6.09 -1.79 0.06
N ASN A 158 -5.25 -1.85 -0.98
CA ASN A 158 -4.69 -0.70 -1.66
C ASN A 158 -5.76 0.20 -2.30
N PHE A 159 -6.79 -0.39 -2.92
CA PHE A 159 -7.94 0.35 -3.42
C PHE A 159 -8.66 1.12 -2.30
N PHE A 160 -8.89 0.49 -1.16
CA PHE A 160 -9.54 1.15 -0.03
C PHE A 160 -8.65 2.25 0.60
N ILE A 161 -7.32 2.07 0.65
CA ILE A 161 -6.38 3.12 1.07
C ILE A 161 -6.48 4.33 0.14
N LEU A 162 -6.36 4.11 -1.18
CA LEU A 162 -6.46 5.18 -2.19
C LEU A 162 -7.81 5.90 -2.09
N THR A 163 -8.89 5.15 -1.94
CA THR A 163 -10.24 5.71 -1.79
C THR A 163 -10.38 6.53 -0.51
N SER A 164 -9.83 6.05 0.60
CA SER A 164 -9.83 6.79 1.87
C SER A 164 -9.14 8.15 1.72
N ILE A 165 -7.97 8.17 1.09
CA ILE A 165 -7.19 9.40 0.87
C ILE A 165 -7.90 10.31 -0.14
N ALA A 166 -8.44 9.77 -1.23
CA ALA A 166 -9.24 10.53 -2.21
C ALA A 166 -10.46 11.21 -1.56
N LYS A 167 -11.14 10.52 -0.63
CA LYS A 167 -12.25 11.10 0.13
C LYS A 167 -11.79 12.11 1.17
N ALA A 168 -10.63 11.91 1.80
CA ALA A 168 -10.04 12.89 2.71
C ALA A 168 -9.71 14.20 1.99
N VAL A 169 -9.11 14.16 0.80
CA VAL A 169 -8.79 15.37 0.02
C VAL A 169 -10.03 16.10 -0.51
N GLN A 170 -11.19 15.44 -0.52
CA GLN A 170 -12.49 16.03 -0.86
C GLN A 170 -13.21 16.60 0.38
N GLY A 171 -12.71 16.33 1.60
CA GLY A 171 -13.38 16.69 2.85
C GLY A 171 -14.50 15.72 3.27
N ALA A 172 -14.68 14.61 2.55
CA ALA A 172 -15.70 13.61 2.79
C ALA A 172 -15.29 12.62 3.90
N SER A 173 -15.28 13.13 5.13
CA SER A 173 -14.66 12.49 6.28
C SER A 173 -15.25 11.13 6.66
N ILE A 174 -16.58 10.97 6.60
CA ILE A 174 -17.25 9.69 6.93
C ILE A 174 -16.83 8.59 5.95
N THR A 175 -16.91 8.86 4.65
CA THR A 175 -16.52 7.89 3.61
C THR A 175 -15.02 7.59 3.63
N SER A 176 -14.20 8.58 4.01
CA SER A 176 -12.76 8.39 4.18
C SER A 176 -12.46 7.42 5.32
N VAL A 177 -13.09 7.61 6.48
CA VAL A 177 -12.95 6.71 7.64
C VAL A 177 -13.47 5.31 7.32
N LEU A 178 -14.65 5.19 6.70
CA LEU A 178 -15.21 3.90 6.33
C LEU A 178 -14.29 3.14 5.37
N ALA A 179 -13.78 3.79 4.33
CA ALA A 179 -12.82 3.17 3.42
C ALA A 179 -11.54 2.73 4.15
N LEU A 180 -11.02 3.55 5.08
CA LEU A 180 -9.85 3.15 5.86
C LEU A 180 -10.13 1.98 6.81
N SER A 181 -11.34 1.89 7.37
CA SER A 181 -11.77 0.74 8.17
C SER A 181 -11.76 -0.54 7.33
N PHE A 182 -12.27 -0.51 6.09
CA PHE A 182 -12.18 -1.66 5.18
C PHE A 182 -10.73 -2.03 4.84
N ALA A 183 -9.88 -1.03 4.55
CA ALA A 183 -8.45 -1.28 4.33
C ALA A 183 -7.78 -1.95 5.55
N SER A 184 -8.07 -1.43 6.75
CA SER A 184 -7.51 -1.88 8.04
C SER A 184 -8.08 -3.24 8.49
N TYR A 185 -9.28 -3.58 8.01
CA TYR A 185 -9.91 -4.87 8.23
C TYR A 185 -9.28 -5.95 7.33
N ILE A 186 -9.02 -5.63 6.06
CA ILE A 186 -8.39 -6.56 5.10
C ILE A 186 -6.90 -6.75 5.40
N SER A 187 -6.20 -5.66 5.75
CA SER A 187 -4.77 -5.64 6.09
C SER A 187 -4.59 -4.84 7.37
N LEU A 188 -3.68 -5.24 8.26
CA LEU A 188 -3.55 -4.61 9.59
C LEU A 188 -2.97 -3.18 9.54
N HIS A 189 -1.94 -2.95 8.73
CA HIS A 189 -1.12 -1.73 8.73
C HIS A 189 -1.84 -0.41 8.37
N PRO A 190 -2.83 -0.38 7.46
CA PRO A 190 -3.54 0.85 7.09
C PRO A 190 -4.14 1.63 8.27
N VAL A 191 -4.39 0.99 9.43
CA VAL A 191 -4.87 1.69 10.63
C VAL A 191 -3.91 2.80 11.08
N LEU A 192 -2.61 2.61 10.85
CA LEU A 192 -1.56 3.59 11.18
C LEU A 192 -1.60 4.83 10.28
N LEU A 193 -2.33 4.79 9.15
CA LEU A 193 -2.58 5.98 8.32
C LEU A 193 -3.72 6.85 8.85
N PHE A 194 -4.50 6.38 9.83
CA PHE A 194 -5.67 7.12 10.31
C PHE A 194 -5.32 8.53 10.82
N PRO A 195 -4.29 8.74 11.67
CA PRO A 195 -3.94 10.08 12.13
C PRO A 195 -3.63 11.08 10.99
N PRO A 196 -2.72 10.79 10.02
CA PRO A 196 -2.47 11.73 8.93
C PRO A 196 -3.66 11.91 7.98
N VAL A 197 -4.42 10.85 7.69
CA VAL A 197 -5.65 10.95 6.86
C VAL A 197 -6.68 11.86 7.53
N LEU A 198 -6.85 11.74 8.85
CA LEU A 198 -7.76 12.58 9.62
C LEU A 198 -7.32 14.05 9.60
N ILE A 199 -6.02 14.31 9.78
CA ILE A 199 -5.48 15.67 9.71
C ILE A 199 -5.65 16.27 8.31
N LEU A 200 -5.37 15.50 7.26
CA LEU A 200 -5.58 15.92 5.88
C LEU A 200 -7.05 16.31 5.65
N CYS A 201 -7.99 15.46 6.08
CA CYS A 201 -9.40 15.74 5.95
C CYS A 201 -9.84 16.97 6.78
N TYR A 202 -9.29 17.13 7.98
CA TYR A 202 -9.54 18.29 8.83
C TYR A 202 -9.11 19.59 8.14
N ASP A 203 -7.89 19.61 7.59
CA ASP A 203 -7.35 20.79 6.92
C ASP A 203 -8.18 21.14 5.68
N VAL A 204 -8.57 20.16 4.87
CA VAL A 204 -9.44 20.40 3.71
C VAL A 204 -10.80 20.97 4.13
N ARG A 205 -11.44 20.41 5.16
CA ARG A 205 -12.73 20.92 5.66
C ARG A 205 -12.60 22.33 6.25
N ALA A 206 -11.53 22.61 6.99
CA ALA A 206 -11.28 23.94 7.53
C ALA A 206 -11.14 24.99 6.42
N THR A 207 -10.48 24.64 5.31
CA THR A 207 -10.36 25.49 4.12
C THR A 207 -11.71 25.69 3.42
N GLN A 208 -12.46 24.61 3.17
CA GLN A 208 -13.75 24.66 2.48
C GLN A 208 -14.82 25.45 3.25
N LEU A 209 -14.89 25.24 4.57
CA LEU A 209 -15.85 25.92 5.45
C LEU A 209 -15.45 27.35 5.81
N LYS A 210 -14.22 27.78 5.47
CA LYS A 210 -13.59 29.05 5.92
C LYS A 210 -13.55 29.23 7.44
N MET A 211 -13.90 28.20 8.20
CA MET A 211 -13.90 28.15 9.66
C MET A 211 -13.44 26.76 10.07
N ALA A 212 -12.45 26.72 10.95
CA ALA A 212 -11.87 25.48 11.42
C ALA A 212 -12.83 24.80 12.42
N PRO A 213 -13.22 23.52 12.20
CA PRO A 213 -13.95 22.76 13.22
C PRO A 213 -13.14 22.67 14.51
N SER A 214 -13.82 22.45 15.65
CA SER A 214 -13.11 22.13 16.89
C SER A 214 -12.27 20.85 16.70
N PRO A 215 -10.94 20.90 16.86
CA PRO A 215 -10.07 19.76 16.61
C PRO A 215 -10.42 18.54 17.47
N LEU A 216 -10.71 18.75 18.76
CA LEU A 216 -11.05 17.68 19.70
C LEU A 216 -12.37 17.01 19.33
N LYS A 217 -13.42 17.80 19.01
CA LYS A 217 -14.70 17.24 18.57
C LYS A 217 -14.55 16.48 17.26
N PHE A 218 -13.79 17.05 16.31
CA PHE A 218 -13.53 16.40 15.02
C PHE A 218 -12.79 15.07 15.22
N ALA A 219 -11.75 15.05 16.05
CA ALA A 219 -11.01 13.83 16.36
C ALA A 219 -11.90 12.78 17.04
N PHE A 220 -12.64 13.17 18.08
CA PHE A 220 -13.50 12.26 18.82
C PHE A 220 -14.56 11.59 17.92
N ILE A 221 -15.23 12.37 17.07
CA ILE A 221 -16.26 11.85 16.15
C ILE A 221 -15.68 10.81 15.19
N HIS A 222 -14.52 11.08 14.59
CA HIS A 222 -13.95 10.20 13.57
C HIS A 222 -13.19 9.01 14.18
N ILE A 223 -12.60 9.14 15.37
CA ILE A 223 -12.06 8.00 16.13
C ILE A 223 -13.20 7.07 16.49
N SER A 224 -14.31 7.60 17.01
CA SER A 224 -15.50 6.82 17.32
C SER A 224 -16.05 6.14 16.06
N GLY A 225 -16.10 6.85 14.93
CA GLY A 225 -16.50 6.31 13.65
C GLY A 225 -15.61 5.15 13.17
N LEU A 226 -14.28 5.28 13.31
CA LEU A 226 -13.32 4.23 12.97
C LEU A 226 -13.56 2.98 13.82
N VAL A 227 -13.68 3.16 15.14
CA VAL A 227 -13.92 2.07 16.09
C VAL A 227 -15.25 1.39 15.80
N ILE A 228 -16.33 2.14 15.58
CA ILE A 228 -17.64 1.58 15.25
C ILE A 228 -17.58 0.77 13.95
N ALA A 229 -16.96 1.32 12.89
CA ALA A 229 -16.87 0.63 11.60
C ALA A 229 -16.03 -0.64 11.68
N LEU A 230 -14.87 -0.62 12.37
CA LEU A 230 -14.05 -1.81 12.58
C LEU A 230 -14.77 -2.86 13.43
N SER A 231 -15.37 -2.45 14.55
CA SER A 231 -16.16 -3.34 15.41
C SER A 231 -17.34 -3.97 14.65
N ALA A 232 -17.99 -3.22 13.75
CA ALA A 232 -19.05 -3.76 12.92
C ALA A 232 -18.52 -4.83 11.95
N LEU A 233 -17.39 -4.59 11.27
CA LEU A 233 -16.77 -5.57 10.36
C LEU A 233 -16.32 -6.84 11.10
N LEU A 234 -15.74 -6.68 12.30
CA LEU A 234 -15.33 -7.79 13.15
C LEU A 234 -16.55 -8.55 13.73
N CYS A 235 -17.62 -7.85 14.09
CA CYS A 235 -18.86 -8.48 14.54
C CYS A 235 -19.53 -9.27 13.40
N LEU A 236 -19.63 -8.70 12.20
CA LEU A 236 -20.11 -9.41 11.02
C LEU A 236 -19.27 -10.65 10.71
N SER A 237 -17.96 -10.55 10.93
CA SER A 237 -17.04 -11.69 10.80
C SER A 237 -17.34 -12.79 11.82
N PHE A 238 -17.54 -12.43 13.09
CA PHE A 238 -17.95 -13.37 14.13
C PHE A 238 -19.30 -14.03 13.82
N LEU A 239 -20.29 -13.28 13.33
CA LEU A 239 -21.58 -13.83 12.93
C LEU A 239 -21.45 -14.79 11.73
N LEU A 240 -20.47 -14.56 10.84
CA LEU A 240 -20.20 -15.41 9.68
C LEU A 240 -19.46 -16.70 10.07
N THR A 241 -18.44 -16.61 10.93
CA THR A 241 -17.57 -17.74 11.29
C THR A 241 -18.08 -18.51 12.51
N GLY A 242 -18.92 -17.91 13.34
CA GLY A 242 -19.36 -18.48 14.62
C GLY A 242 -18.29 -18.48 15.72
N SER A 243 -17.08 -17.96 15.45
CA SER A 243 -15.95 -17.94 16.39
C SER A 243 -15.08 -16.70 16.23
N TRP A 244 -14.32 -16.34 17.26
CA TRP A 244 -13.32 -15.26 17.21
C TRP A 244 -11.93 -15.73 16.76
N GLU A 245 -11.77 -17.02 16.43
CA GLU A 245 -10.47 -17.61 16.09
C GLU A 245 -9.85 -16.97 14.84
N PHE A 246 -10.68 -16.44 13.94
CA PHE A 246 -10.22 -15.67 12.79
C PHE A 246 -9.33 -14.47 13.19
N LEU A 247 -9.48 -13.90 14.39
CA LEU A 247 -8.64 -12.80 14.86
C LEU A 247 -7.18 -13.24 14.97
N ALA A 248 -6.93 -14.39 15.61
CA ALA A 248 -5.59 -14.95 15.74
C ALA A 248 -5.05 -15.37 14.36
N ALA A 249 -5.89 -16.02 13.54
CA ALA A 249 -5.50 -16.49 12.22
C ALA A 249 -5.25 -15.37 11.19
N THR A 250 -5.92 -14.23 11.31
CA THR A 250 -5.82 -13.10 10.35
C THR A 250 -4.86 -12.01 10.81
N TYR A 251 -4.96 -11.60 12.08
CA TYR A 251 -4.18 -10.49 12.63
C TYR A 251 -3.04 -11.00 13.52
N GLY A 252 -3.27 -12.05 14.30
CA GLY A 252 -2.24 -12.69 15.12
C GLY A 252 -1.06 -13.19 14.30
N VAL A 253 -1.30 -13.83 13.15
CA VAL A 253 -0.25 -14.28 12.21
C VAL A 253 0.61 -13.13 11.69
N ARG A 254 0.04 -11.92 11.55
CA ARG A 254 0.80 -10.73 11.16
C ARG A 254 1.66 -10.20 12.29
N LEU A 255 1.12 -10.18 13.51
CA LEU A 255 1.80 -9.66 14.70
C LEU A 255 2.92 -10.59 15.17
N LEU A 256 2.66 -11.90 15.19
CA LEU A 256 3.54 -12.93 15.74
C LEU A 256 4.47 -13.56 14.71
N LEU A 257 4.28 -13.28 13.42
CA LEU A 257 5.07 -13.81 12.30
C LEU A 257 5.39 -15.32 12.40
N PRO A 258 4.41 -16.22 12.60
CA PRO A 258 4.67 -17.66 12.73
C PRO A 258 5.11 -18.28 11.39
N ASP A 259 4.70 -17.70 10.26
CA ASP A 259 5.10 -18.13 8.93
C ASP A 259 6.30 -17.29 8.44
N LEU A 260 7.42 -17.96 8.22
CA LEU A 260 8.67 -17.36 7.74
C LEU A 260 8.90 -17.60 6.25
N THR A 261 7.84 -17.91 5.49
CA THR A 261 7.91 -18.06 4.03
C THR A 261 8.58 -16.81 3.43
N PRO A 262 9.59 -17.00 2.57
CA PRO A 262 10.31 -15.89 1.95
C PRO A 262 9.37 -14.90 1.28
N ASN A 263 9.73 -13.63 1.34
CA ASN A 263 9.04 -12.53 0.66
C ASN A 263 10.04 -11.39 0.43
N VAL A 264 9.60 -10.23 -0.08
CA VAL A 264 10.49 -9.09 -0.34
C VAL A 264 10.89 -8.30 0.92
N GLY A 265 10.38 -8.69 2.08
CA GLY A 265 10.55 -7.99 3.35
C GLY A 265 11.79 -8.41 4.13
N LEU A 266 12.05 -7.63 5.19
CA LEU A 266 13.21 -7.79 6.06
C LEU A 266 13.01 -8.85 7.15
N TRP A 267 11.77 -9.21 7.45
CA TRP A 267 11.44 -9.99 8.65
C TRP A 267 11.75 -11.47 8.49
N TRP A 268 11.36 -12.09 7.38
CA TRP A 268 11.35 -13.55 7.25
C TRP A 268 12.73 -14.16 7.53
N TYR A 269 13.80 -13.67 6.88
CA TYR A 269 15.14 -14.21 7.05
C TYR A 269 15.73 -13.86 8.42
N PHE A 270 15.53 -12.62 8.90
CA PHE A 270 16.00 -12.19 10.21
C PHE A 270 15.42 -13.07 11.34
N PHE A 271 14.12 -13.40 11.27
CA PHE A 271 13.47 -14.26 12.24
C PHE A 271 13.72 -15.75 12.00
N THR A 272 14.15 -16.17 10.81
CA THR A 272 14.66 -17.54 10.57
C THR A 272 15.96 -17.79 11.33
N GLU A 273 16.85 -16.79 11.39
CA GLU A 273 18.16 -16.91 12.06
C GLU A 273 18.10 -16.56 13.57
N MET A 274 16.95 -16.10 14.07
CA MET A 274 16.79 -15.63 15.44
C MET A 274 16.61 -16.79 16.42
N PHE A 275 17.33 -16.74 17.55
CA PHE A 275 17.07 -17.68 18.65
C PHE A 275 15.71 -17.39 19.31
N ASP A 276 14.97 -18.45 19.64
CA ASP A 276 13.63 -18.36 20.23
C ASP A 276 13.57 -17.46 21.48
N SER A 277 14.59 -17.50 22.32
CA SER A 277 14.66 -16.69 23.56
C SER A 277 14.62 -15.18 23.31
N PHE A 278 15.01 -14.71 22.12
CA PHE A 278 15.01 -13.28 21.76
C PHE A 278 13.88 -12.89 20.81
N ARG A 279 13.11 -13.87 20.33
CA ARG A 279 12.10 -13.66 19.28
C ARG A 279 11.07 -12.60 19.64
N GLU A 280 10.44 -12.72 20.80
CA GLU A 280 9.40 -11.78 21.27
C GLU A 280 9.95 -10.36 21.45
N PHE A 281 11.19 -10.22 21.93
CA PHE A 281 11.85 -8.92 22.06
C PHE A 281 12.00 -8.25 20.69
N PHE A 282 12.54 -8.96 19.70
CA PHE A 282 12.75 -8.39 18.37
C PHE A 282 11.45 -8.16 17.60
N LEU A 283 10.41 -8.97 17.80
CA LEU A 283 9.07 -8.67 17.28
C LEU A 283 8.60 -7.31 17.80
N GLY A 284 8.73 -7.07 19.12
CA GLY A 284 8.41 -5.79 19.73
C GLY A 284 9.23 -4.62 19.15
N VAL A 285 10.54 -4.80 18.96
CA VAL A 285 11.42 -3.77 18.40
C VAL A 285 11.03 -3.42 16.97
N PHE A 286 10.80 -4.40 16.10
CA PHE A 286 10.45 -4.14 14.70
C PHE A 286 9.08 -3.46 14.57
N TRP A 287 8.09 -3.88 15.37
CA TRP A 287 6.79 -3.20 15.42
C TRP A 287 6.91 -1.77 15.94
N LEU A 288 7.65 -1.55 17.03
CA LEU A 288 7.87 -0.22 17.59
C LEU A 288 8.58 0.67 16.59
N HIS A 289 9.60 0.16 15.91
CA HIS A 289 10.33 0.88 14.87
C HIS A 289 9.37 1.41 13.80
N MET A 290 8.55 0.53 13.20
CA MET A 290 7.58 0.94 12.17
C MET A 290 6.51 1.90 12.71
N ALA A 291 5.93 1.62 13.89
CA ALA A 291 4.85 2.42 14.46
C ALA A 291 5.32 3.82 14.93
N SER A 292 6.57 3.94 15.40
CA SER A 292 7.13 5.18 15.93
C SER A 292 7.17 6.32 14.89
N TYR A 293 7.31 5.98 13.60
CA TYR A 293 7.33 6.95 12.51
C TYR A 293 6.04 7.76 12.40
N VAL A 294 4.87 7.20 12.78
CA VAL A 294 3.59 7.90 12.70
C VAL A 294 3.63 9.19 13.51
N GLY A 295 4.04 9.12 14.78
CA GLY A 295 4.11 10.30 15.64
C GLY A 295 5.16 11.32 15.19
N GLY A 296 6.39 10.84 14.90
CA GLY A 296 7.50 11.70 14.50
C GLY A 296 7.23 12.46 13.20
N LEU A 297 6.72 11.77 12.17
CA LEU A 297 6.38 12.40 10.89
C LEU A 297 5.19 13.36 11.02
N MET A 298 4.17 12.98 11.79
CA MET A 298 3.00 13.85 12.03
C MET A 298 3.35 15.15 12.73
N PHE A 299 4.31 15.11 13.65
CA PHE A 299 4.83 16.30 14.30
C PHE A 299 5.67 17.14 13.33
N ARG A 300 6.69 16.54 12.70
CA ARG A 300 7.65 17.29 11.87
C ARG A 300 7.06 17.83 10.57
N LEU A 301 6.18 17.07 9.93
CA LEU A 301 5.61 17.36 8.61
C LEU A 301 4.11 17.70 8.70
N ARG A 302 3.66 18.23 9.84
CA ARG A 302 2.26 18.61 10.07
C ARG A 302 1.69 19.50 8.95
N ARG A 303 2.52 20.34 8.33
CA ARG A 303 2.09 21.26 7.27
C ARG A 303 1.71 20.55 5.97
N GLN A 304 2.18 19.32 5.77
CA GLN A 304 2.03 18.53 4.56
C GLN A 304 1.52 17.11 4.87
N PRO A 305 0.29 16.95 5.38
CA PRO A 305 -0.21 15.65 5.85
C PRO A 305 -0.31 14.60 4.75
N LEU A 306 -0.58 14.98 3.49
CA LEU A 306 -0.55 14.03 2.37
C LEU A 306 0.86 13.43 2.16
N PHE A 307 1.92 14.19 2.44
CA PHE A 307 3.29 13.69 2.32
C PHE A 307 3.66 12.76 3.48
N VAL A 308 3.10 12.98 4.67
CA VAL A 308 3.19 12.02 5.78
C VAL A 308 2.58 10.68 5.36
N ILE A 309 1.41 10.68 4.72
CA ILE A 309 0.78 9.46 4.18
C ILE A 309 1.69 8.79 3.16
N ALA A 310 2.20 9.53 2.17
CA ALA A 310 3.10 8.99 1.15
C ALA A 310 4.38 8.37 1.77
N THR A 311 4.95 9.03 2.78
CA THR A 311 6.13 8.54 3.51
C THR A 311 5.82 7.26 4.28
N LEU A 312 4.68 7.20 4.99
CA LEU A 312 4.26 6.01 5.73
C LEU A 312 3.99 4.82 4.80
N LEU A 313 3.42 5.05 3.61
CA LEU A 313 3.26 3.99 2.60
C LEU A 313 4.62 3.41 2.18
N GLY A 314 5.64 4.25 2.01
CA GLY A 314 7.01 3.80 1.75
C GLY A 314 7.61 3.02 2.93
N ILE A 315 7.41 3.50 4.15
CA ILE A 315 7.84 2.80 5.38
C ILE A 315 7.15 1.43 5.49
N PHE A 316 5.87 1.31 5.18
CA PHE A 316 5.17 0.02 5.21
C PHE A 316 5.66 -0.92 4.10
N ALA A 317 5.97 -0.41 2.91
CA ALA A 317 6.56 -1.21 1.84
C ALA A 317 7.94 -1.79 2.21
N ILE A 318 8.67 -1.14 3.13
CA ILE A 318 10.00 -1.58 3.59
C ILE A 318 9.91 -2.46 4.85
N PHE A 319 9.15 -2.02 5.85
CA PHE A 319 9.27 -2.50 7.24
C PHE A 319 8.09 -3.32 7.74
N GLN A 320 7.01 -3.51 6.97
CA GLN A 320 5.96 -4.43 7.41
C GLN A 320 6.44 -5.90 7.37
N PRO A 321 5.78 -6.85 8.07
CA PRO A 321 6.25 -8.24 8.17
C PRO A 321 6.13 -9.05 6.87
N TYR A 322 5.06 -8.83 6.10
CA TYR A 322 4.77 -9.53 4.85
C TYR A 322 4.55 -8.55 3.67
N PRO A 323 5.53 -7.70 3.32
CA PRO A 323 5.41 -6.79 2.20
C PRO A 323 5.41 -7.57 0.88
N SER A 324 4.77 -6.97 -0.11
CA SER A 324 4.74 -7.45 -1.49
C SER A 324 5.05 -6.30 -2.45
N ILE A 325 5.23 -6.61 -3.73
CA ILE A 325 5.32 -5.58 -4.76
C ILE A 325 4.05 -4.72 -4.85
N ALA A 326 2.90 -5.18 -4.34
CA ALA A 326 1.67 -4.40 -4.30
C ALA A 326 1.82 -3.18 -3.38
N ASP A 327 2.47 -3.35 -2.22
CA ASP A 327 2.75 -2.27 -1.26
C ASP A 327 3.74 -1.26 -1.87
N THR A 328 4.74 -1.77 -2.58
CA THR A 328 5.70 -0.93 -3.30
C THR A 328 5.05 -0.17 -4.45
N ALA A 329 4.19 -0.82 -5.24
CA ALA A 329 3.43 -0.18 -6.32
C ALA A 329 2.56 0.96 -5.79
N LEU A 330 1.91 0.75 -4.63
CA LEU A 330 1.13 1.80 -3.97
C LEU A 330 2.01 2.99 -3.55
N TYR A 331 3.16 2.75 -2.91
CA TYR A 331 4.08 3.83 -2.56
C TYR A 331 4.57 4.59 -3.80
N LEU A 332 5.04 3.88 -4.82
CA LEU A 332 5.54 4.48 -6.06
C LEU A 332 4.44 5.23 -6.84
N ALA A 333 3.17 4.92 -6.62
CA ALA A 333 2.05 5.69 -7.18
C ALA A 333 1.96 7.12 -6.61
N PHE A 334 2.40 7.33 -5.36
CA PHE A 334 2.39 8.64 -4.70
C PHE A 334 3.61 9.49 -5.07
N VAL A 335 4.75 8.88 -5.38
CA VAL A 335 5.99 9.61 -5.72
C VAL A 335 5.78 10.65 -6.84
N PRO A 336 5.09 10.34 -7.96
CA PRO A 336 4.70 11.31 -9.00
C PRO A 336 3.92 12.55 -8.53
N LEU A 337 3.14 12.46 -7.45
CA LEU A 337 2.39 13.61 -6.90
C LEU A 337 3.32 14.74 -6.45
N TYR A 338 4.58 14.39 -6.19
CA TYR A 338 5.64 15.25 -5.66
C TYR A 338 6.66 15.64 -6.73
N ARG A 339 6.27 15.64 -8.01
CA ARG A 339 7.14 16.08 -9.12
C ARG A 339 7.85 17.42 -8.87
N HIS A 340 7.22 18.32 -8.11
CA HIS A 340 7.75 19.64 -7.77
C HIS A 340 9.01 19.59 -6.90
N VAL A 341 9.21 18.53 -6.08
CA VAL A 341 10.43 18.37 -5.25
C VAL A 341 11.51 17.51 -5.92
N PHE A 342 11.24 16.87 -7.06
CA PHE A 342 12.26 16.06 -7.75
C PHE A 342 13.56 16.84 -8.07
N PRO A 343 13.54 18.14 -8.42
CA PRO A 343 14.78 18.90 -8.61
C PRO A 343 15.64 19.05 -7.34
N LEU A 344 15.08 18.76 -6.16
CA LEU A 344 15.78 18.80 -4.86
C LEU A 344 16.25 17.42 -4.40
N MET A 345 15.86 16.35 -5.12
CA MET A 345 16.33 14.99 -4.88
C MET A 345 17.72 14.82 -5.51
N GLN A 346 18.62 14.12 -4.82
CA GLN A 346 20.01 13.94 -5.25
C GLN A 346 20.30 12.50 -5.68
N TYR A 347 19.57 11.53 -5.14
CA TYR A 347 19.86 10.10 -5.28
C TYR A 347 18.83 9.37 -6.15
N SER A 348 18.00 10.09 -6.91
CA SER A 348 16.96 9.48 -7.74
C SER A 348 17.52 8.46 -8.73
N PHE A 349 18.64 8.77 -9.42
CA PHE A 349 19.26 7.84 -10.36
C PHE A 349 19.76 6.56 -9.66
N LEU A 350 20.45 6.72 -8.53
CA LEU A 350 20.93 5.60 -7.72
C LEU A 350 19.75 4.73 -7.27
N ALA A 351 18.74 5.34 -6.67
CA ALA A 351 17.59 4.62 -6.14
C ALA A 351 16.81 3.87 -7.22
N SER A 352 16.53 4.51 -8.36
CA SER A 352 15.86 3.87 -9.50
C SER A 352 16.70 2.74 -10.09
N SER A 353 18.01 2.91 -10.24
CA SER A 353 18.91 1.86 -10.75
C SER A 353 18.97 0.67 -9.81
N THR A 354 19.04 0.91 -8.49
CA THR A 354 19.02 -0.13 -7.46
C THR A 354 17.73 -0.94 -7.48
N LEU A 355 16.56 -0.29 -7.60
CA LEU A 355 15.29 -0.98 -7.70
C LEU A 355 15.16 -1.79 -9.00
N LEU A 356 15.63 -1.26 -10.13
CA LEU A 356 15.66 -2.00 -11.39
C LEU A 356 16.56 -3.23 -11.27
N TYR A 357 17.77 -3.07 -10.74
CA TYR A 357 18.71 -4.16 -10.48
C TYR A 357 18.08 -5.25 -9.60
N ALA A 358 17.44 -4.87 -8.50
CA ALA A 358 16.74 -5.81 -7.62
C ALA A 358 15.53 -6.49 -8.30
N SER A 359 14.79 -5.77 -9.14
CA SER A 359 13.64 -6.32 -9.89
C SER A 359 14.06 -7.37 -10.90
N PHE A 360 15.22 -7.21 -11.55
CA PHE A 360 15.73 -8.17 -12.52
C PHE A 360 16.36 -9.39 -11.85
N LEU A 361 17.20 -9.19 -10.81
CA LEU A 361 17.92 -10.30 -10.17
C LEU A 361 17.13 -11.04 -9.11
N GLY A 362 16.17 -10.39 -8.43
CA GLY A 362 15.32 -11.01 -7.41
C GLY A 362 14.71 -12.32 -7.89
N PRO A 363 14.00 -12.29 -9.04
CA PRO A 363 13.43 -13.49 -9.63
C PRO A 363 14.42 -14.61 -9.95
N ALA A 364 15.62 -14.24 -10.42
CA ALA A 364 16.67 -15.19 -10.77
C ALA A 364 17.29 -15.81 -9.52
N PHE A 365 17.58 -15.03 -8.48
CA PHE A 365 18.14 -15.54 -7.23
C PHE A 365 17.16 -16.43 -6.48
N TYR A 366 15.87 -16.10 -6.49
CA TYR A 366 14.84 -17.01 -5.99
C TYR A 366 14.83 -18.33 -6.76
N TYR A 367 14.93 -18.27 -8.10
CA TYR A 367 14.96 -19.47 -8.93
C TYR A 367 16.19 -20.34 -8.67
N LEU A 368 17.38 -19.73 -8.57
CA LEU A 368 18.63 -20.44 -8.31
C LEU A 368 18.60 -21.16 -6.96
N TRP A 369 17.94 -20.55 -5.97
CA TRP A 369 17.76 -21.15 -4.66
C TRP A 369 16.73 -22.29 -4.66
N ILE A 370 15.49 -22.02 -5.08
CA ILE A 370 14.37 -22.95 -4.91
C ILE A 370 14.34 -24.06 -5.96
N TYR A 371 14.66 -23.75 -7.22
CA TYR A 371 14.47 -24.69 -8.32
C TYR A 371 15.79 -25.26 -8.85
N ALA A 372 16.82 -24.43 -9.03
CA ALA A 372 18.09 -24.91 -9.57
C ALA A 372 18.98 -25.56 -8.50
N GLY A 373 18.79 -25.24 -7.22
CA GLY A 373 19.62 -25.72 -6.12
C GLY A 373 21.08 -25.24 -6.14
N SER A 374 21.43 -24.32 -7.05
CA SER A 374 22.78 -23.77 -7.19
C SER A 374 23.00 -22.50 -6.35
N GLY A 375 21.95 -22.00 -5.70
CA GLY A 375 22.00 -20.88 -4.75
C GLY A 375 21.43 -21.26 -3.39
N ASN A 376 21.70 -20.45 -2.38
CA ASN A 376 21.10 -20.56 -1.04
C ASN A 376 20.18 -19.36 -0.73
N ALA A 377 19.49 -19.42 0.40
CA ALA A 377 18.58 -18.39 0.90
C ALA A 377 19.22 -16.99 0.96
N ASN A 378 20.52 -16.94 1.25
CA ASN A 378 21.26 -15.70 1.47
C ASN A 378 21.34 -14.88 0.18
N PHE A 379 21.39 -15.50 -1.00
CA PHE A 379 21.36 -14.76 -2.26
C PHE A 379 20.02 -14.04 -2.45
N PHE A 380 18.91 -14.74 -2.20
CA PHE A 380 17.59 -14.13 -2.29
C PHE A 380 17.41 -13.05 -1.22
N TYR A 381 17.85 -13.29 0.01
CA TYR A 381 17.77 -12.28 1.06
C TYR A 381 18.66 -11.06 0.80
N ALA A 382 19.86 -11.25 0.24
CA ALA A 382 20.74 -10.16 -0.14
C ALA A 382 20.10 -9.23 -1.17
N ILE A 383 19.42 -9.77 -2.18
CA ILE A 383 18.74 -8.94 -3.19
C ILE A 383 17.47 -8.28 -2.63
N THR A 384 16.79 -8.87 -1.64
CA THR A 384 15.70 -8.18 -0.92
C THR A 384 16.23 -7.05 -0.03
N LEU A 385 17.43 -7.17 0.56
CA LEU A 385 18.08 -6.05 1.24
C LEU A 385 18.41 -4.90 0.28
N VAL A 386 18.87 -5.21 -0.94
CA VAL A 386 19.12 -4.22 -1.99
C VAL A 386 17.80 -3.55 -2.43
N TRP A 387 16.72 -4.32 -2.57
CA TRP A 387 15.37 -3.79 -2.83
C TRP A 387 14.93 -2.80 -1.74
N SER A 388 15.01 -3.20 -0.47
CA SER A 388 14.66 -2.35 0.67
C SER A 388 15.55 -1.11 0.75
N LEU A 389 16.86 -1.24 0.49
CA LEU A 389 17.78 -0.10 0.41
C LEU A 389 17.35 0.89 -0.68
N GLY A 390 17.00 0.41 -1.87
CA GLY A 390 16.50 1.24 -2.96
C GLY A 390 15.27 2.05 -2.52
N LEU A 391 14.29 1.39 -1.88
CA LEU A 391 13.10 2.06 -1.34
C LEU A 391 13.45 3.05 -0.22
N SER A 392 14.33 2.70 0.71
CA SER A 392 14.79 3.58 1.79
C SER A 392 15.47 4.83 1.25
N VAL A 393 16.24 4.73 0.15
CA VAL A 393 16.84 5.90 -0.50
C VAL A 393 15.78 6.79 -1.12
N ILE A 394 14.73 6.26 -1.77
CA ILE A 394 13.62 7.10 -2.27
C ILE A 394 12.89 7.80 -1.12
N VAL A 395 12.57 7.07 -0.06
CA VAL A 395 11.89 7.63 1.13
C VAL A 395 12.76 8.72 1.77
N GLY A 396 14.03 8.44 2.05
CA GLY A 396 14.95 9.39 2.68
C GLY A 396 15.24 10.61 1.81
N ASP A 397 15.46 10.42 0.51
CA ASP A 397 15.77 11.53 -0.41
C ASP A 397 14.54 12.39 -0.69
N SER A 398 13.35 11.80 -0.78
CA SER A 398 12.10 12.57 -0.89
C SER A 398 11.78 13.33 0.39
N LEU A 399 12.03 12.74 1.58
CA LEU A 399 11.93 13.43 2.86
C LEU A 399 12.85 14.65 2.91
N TYR A 400 14.13 14.47 2.56
CA TYR A 400 15.07 15.59 2.46
C TYR A 400 14.56 16.67 1.50
N ALA A 401 14.11 16.28 0.31
CA ALA A 401 13.66 17.21 -0.72
C ALA A 401 12.44 18.04 -0.26
N VAL A 402 11.48 17.42 0.43
CA VAL A 402 10.32 18.14 1.00
C VAL A 402 10.74 19.08 2.13
N LEU A 403 11.63 18.63 3.03
CA LEU A 403 12.16 19.50 4.09
C LEU A 403 12.96 20.68 3.53
N ARG A 404 13.69 20.46 2.44
CA ARG A 404 14.39 21.51 1.70
C ARG A 404 13.42 22.48 1.06
N ASP A 405 12.32 22.01 0.48
CA ASP A 405 11.27 22.86 -0.10
C ASP A 405 10.59 23.73 0.97
N GLU A 406 10.28 23.17 2.15
CA GLU A 406 9.79 23.96 3.30
C GLU A 406 10.78 25.03 3.73
N TRP A 407 12.05 24.66 3.86
CA TRP A 407 13.08 25.58 4.33
C TRP A 407 13.33 26.74 3.36
N GLU A 408 13.23 26.52 2.04
CA GLU A 408 13.35 27.60 1.05
C GLU A 408 12.15 28.56 1.07
N VAL A 409 10.98 28.15 1.55
CA VAL A 409 9.86 29.07 1.80
C VAL A 409 10.12 29.93 3.04
N GLU A 410 10.68 29.34 4.10
CA GLU A 410 11.03 30.06 5.32
C GLU A 410 12.26 30.97 5.14
N ARG A 411 13.18 30.60 4.25
CA ARG A 411 14.43 31.31 3.93
C ARG A 411 14.64 31.43 2.41
N PRO A 412 13.97 32.39 1.75
CA PRO A 412 14.07 32.59 0.30
C PRO A 412 15.51 32.81 -0.20
N GLU A 413 16.37 33.39 0.61
CA GLU A 413 17.79 33.64 0.33
C GLU A 413 18.64 32.38 0.23
N MET A 414 18.10 31.23 0.66
CA MET A 414 18.76 29.93 0.57
C MET A 414 18.41 29.17 -0.70
N ARG A 415 17.51 29.70 -1.53
CA ARG A 415 17.09 29.06 -2.79
C ARG A 415 18.28 28.92 -3.75
N GLY A 416 18.49 27.70 -4.26
CA GLY A 416 19.59 27.41 -5.19
C GLY A 416 20.99 27.33 -4.56
N LYS A 417 21.13 27.59 -3.26
CA LYS A 417 22.39 27.35 -2.54
C LYS A 417 22.56 25.87 -2.22
N GLU A 418 23.79 25.39 -2.24
CA GLU A 418 24.08 24.04 -1.73
C GLU A 418 23.90 23.98 -0.22
N VAL A 419 23.35 22.86 0.25
CA VAL A 419 23.10 22.61 1.66
C VAL A 419 23.88 21.37 2.02
N ARG A 420 24.85 21.53 2.91
CA ARG A 420 25.59 20.39 3.44
C ARG A 420 24.65 19.54 4.26
N ARG A 421 24.40 18.30 3.83
CA ARG A 421 23.73 17.29 4.67
C ARG A 421 24.72 16.95 5.78
N ILE A 422 24.35 17.19 7.03
CA ILE A 422 25.07 16.61 8.17
C ILE A 422 24.64 15.14 8.16
N VAL A 423 25.53 14.28 7.68
CA VAL A 423 25.33 12.82 7.64
C VAL A 423 25.57 12.25 9.03
#